data_AF-A0A3Q2CSC5-F1
#
_entry.id   AF-A0A3Q2CSC5-F1
#
_cell.length_a   1.000
_cell.length_b   1.000
_cell.length_c   1.000
_cell.angle_alpha   90.00
_cell.angle_beta   90.00
_cell.angle_gamma   90.00
#
_symmetry.space_group_name_H-M   'P 1'
#
loop_
_entity.id
_entity.type
_entity.pdbx_description
1 polymer ?
#
loop_
_entity_poly.entity_id
_entity_poly.type
_entity_poly.pdbx_seq_one_letter_code
_entity_poly.pdbx_strand_id
1 'polypeptide(L)'
;MESFLSGPVSAASMSAMERTELKMAVIAEQLGLSWAELARELQLSVDDINRIRVENPNSLLEQSSALLNLWATREGKRAKSDLYTALKNIDRMDIINMLEGQPHQPIRQGSHDLNRRRHNERDHLSPGITNGKDSTCIQQCGPFPLCLMP
;
A
#
# COMPACT_ATOMS: atom_id res chain seq x y z
N MET A 1 -29.74 -28.62 -33.89
CA MET A 1 -28.61 -27.94 -34.54
C MET A 1 -28.95 -26.47 -34.54
N GLU A 2 -28.31 -25.57 -33.81
CA GLU A 2 -26.88 -25.34 -33.53
C GLU A 2 -26.81 -24.73 -32.10
N SER A 3 -25.95 -25.17 -31.17
CA SER A 3 -24.59 -24.62 -30.91
C SER A 3 -24.61 -23.08 -31.01
N PHE A 4 -24.38 -22.28 -29.97
CA PHE A 4 -23.07 -22.09 -29.33
C PHE A 4 -23.22 -21.68 -27.86
N LEU A 5 -22.53 -22.45 -27.01
CA LEU A 5 -22.19 -22.09 -25.65
C LEU A 5 -21.44 -20.75 -25.66
N SER A 6 -22.09 -19.69 -25.16
CA SER A 6 -21.40 -18.49 -24.73
C SER A 6 -20.68 -18.84 -23.42
N GLY A 7 -19.46 -19.37 -23.56
CA GLY A 7 -18.57 -19.62 -22.43
C GLY A 7 -18.24 -18.31 -21.70
N PRO A 8 -17.98 -18.35 -20.39
CA PRO A 8 -17.58 -17.15 -19.66
C PRO A 8 -16.30 -16.61 -20.29
N VAL A 9 -16.36 -15.35 -20.74
CA VAL A 9 -15.21 -14.54 -21.13
C VAL A 9 -14.05 -14.79 -20.18
N SER A 10 -12.98 -15.37 -20.71
CA SER A 10 -11.75 -15.70 -20.00
C SER A 10 -11.36 -14.53 -19.09
N ALA A 11 -11.37 -14.77 -17.79
CA ALA A 11 -10.65 -13.93 -16.84
C ALA A 11 -9.24 -13.75 -17.41
N ALA A 12 -8.92 -12.54 -17.86
CA ALA A 12 -7.66 -12.24 -18.51
C ALA A 12 -6.51 -12.68 -17.60
N SER A 13 -5.77 -13.70 -18.05
CA SER A 13 -4.58 -14.16 -17.36
C SER A 13 -3.53 -13.08 -17.55
N MET A 14 -3.31 -12.24 -16.53
CA MET A 14 -2.26 -11.22 -16.57
C MET A 14 -0.91 -11.90 -16.82
N SER A 15 -0.16 -11.39 -17.78
CA SER A 15 1.15 -11.91 -18.12
C SER A 15 2.14 -11.74 -16.96
N ALA A 16 3.19 -12.56 -16.95
CA ALA A 16 4.26 -12.43 -15.96
C ALA A 16 4.98 -11.06 -16.03
N MET A 17 4.98 -10.44 -17.21
CA MET A 17 5.55 -9.12 -17.44
C MET A 17 4.70 -8.01 -16.80
N GLU A 18 3.38 -7.98 -17.08
CA GLU A 18 2.45 -7.02 -16.47
C GLU A 18 2.45 -7.13 -14.94
N ARG A 19 2.54 -8.35 -14.41
CA ARG A 19 2.67 -8.56 -12.95
C ARG A 19 3.97 -7.98 -12.39
N THR A 20 5.05 -8.01 -13.16
CA THR A 20 6.34 -7.45 -12.73
C THR A 20 6.30 -5.93 -12.80
N GLU A 21 5.74 -5.37 -13.87
CA GLU A 21 5.58 -3.93 -14.05
C GLU A 21 4.73 -3.31 -12.94
N LEU A 22 3.60 -3.95 -12.58
CA LEU A 22 2.77 -3.51 -11.46
C LEU A 22 3.54 -3.52 -10.13
N LYS A 23 4.35 -4.56 -9.89
CA LYS A 23 5.20 -4.59 -8.69
C LYS A 23 6.22 -3.45 -8.70
N MET A 24 6.79 -3.12 -9.85
CA MET A 24 7.71 -1.99 -9.96
C MET A 24 7.03 -0.65 -9.73
N ALA A 25 5.83 -0.45 -10.27
CA ALA A 25 5.02 0.76 -10.04
C ALA A 25 4.70 0.94 -8.56
N VAL A 26 4.28 -0.13 -7.88
CA VAL A 26 4.01 -0.12 -6.44
C VAL A 26 5.27 0.22 -5.63
N ILE A 27 6.44 -0.31 -6.00
CA ILE A 27 7.70 0.08 -5.36
C ILE A 27 7.95 1.58 -5.55
N ALA A 28 7.82 2.09 -6.78
CA ALA A 28 8.04 3.52 -7.07
C ALA A 28 7.13 4.42 -6.22
N GLU A 29 5.86 4.04 -6.09
CA GLU A 29 4.86 4.79 -5.31
C GLU A 29 5.18 4.84 -3.81
N GLN A 30 5.66 3.72 -3.24
CA GLN A 30 5.95 3.67 -1.81
C GLN A 30 7.37 4.11 -1.44
N LEU A 31 8.30 4.16 -2.41
CA LEU A 31 9.70 4.43 -2.13
C LEU A 31 9.91 5.84 -1.56
N GLY A 32 9.27 6.85 -2.15
CA GLY A 32 9.29 8.22 -1.64
C GLY A 32 10.72 8.74 -1.46
N LEU A 33 11.03 9.35 -0.30
CA LEU A 33 12.35 9.92 -0.01
C LEU A 33 13.49 8.90 0.04
N SER A 34 13.18 7.61 0.25
CA SER A 34 14.19 6.54 0.29
C SER A 34 14.79 6.23 -1.08
N TRP A 35 14.32 6.85 -2.17
CA TRP A 35 14.80 6.57 -3.52
C TRP A 35 16.32 6.77 -3.67
N ALA A 36 16.88 7.82 -3.06
CA ALA A 36 18.30 8.11 -3.17
C ALA A 36 19.16 7.09 -2.39
N GLU A 37 18.64 6.56 -1.29
CA GLU A 37 19.29 5.49 -0.53
C GLU A 37 19.24 4.18 -1.32
N LEU A 38 18.08 3.84 -1.89
CA LEU A 38 17.96 2.67 -2.77
C LEU A 38 18.90 2.77 -3.98
N ALA A 39 19.02 3.95 -4.59
CA ALA A 39 19.90 4.15 -5.73
C ALA A 39 21.38 3.88 -5.40
N ARG A 40 21.83 4.30 -4.20
CA ARG A 40 23.19 4.00 -3.72
C ARG A 40 23.38 2.51 -3.45
N GLU A 41 22.39 1.87 -2.85
CA GLU A 41 22.41 0.43 -2.57
C GLU A 41 22.46 -0.40 -3.86
N LEU A 42 21.75 0.05 -4.90
CA LEU A 42 21.78 -0.52 -6.26
C LEU A 42 23.03 -0.11 -7.07
N GLN A 43 23.99 0.57 -6.45
CA GLN A 43 25.27 0.98 -7.05
C GLN A 43 25.08 1.84 -8.31
N LEU A 44 24.11 2.76 -8.30
CA LEU A 44 24.04 3.83 -9.30
C LEU A 44 25.13 4.87 -9.02
N SER A 45 25.63 5.49 -10.08
CA SER A 45 26.61 6.56 -9.95
C SER A 45 25.99 7.80 -9.32
N VAL A 46 26.83 8.60 -8.66
CA VAL A 46 26.39 9.89 -8.08
C VAL A 46 25.85 10.82 -9.18
N ASP A 47 26.45 10.78 -10.38
CA ASP A 47 26.00 11.55 -11.54
C ASP A 47 24.60 11.14 -12.01
N ASP A 48 24.30 9.84 -12.07
CA ASP A 48 22.97 9.34 -12.42
C ASP A 48 21.91 9.76 -11.39
N ILE A 49 22.26 9.65 -10.09
CA ILE A 49 21.39 10.08 -9.00
C ILE A 49 21.12 11.59 -9.09
N ASN A 50 22.16 12.39 -9.34
CA ASN A 50 22.02 13.84 -9.49
C ASN A 50 21.19 14.19 -10.73
N ARG A 51 21.39 13.48 -11.84
CA ARG A 51 20.63 13.66 -13.07
C ARG A 51 19.14 13.42 -12.84
N ILE A 52 18.76 12.30 -12.23
CA ILE A 52 17.36 11.98 -11.92
C ILE A 52 16.72 13.08 -11.06
N ARG A 53 17.45 13.59 -10.06
CA ARG A 53 16.97 14.67 -9.18
C ARG A 53 16.71 15.97 -9.95
N VAL A 54 17.60 16.33 -10.87
CA VAL A 54 17.48 17.56 -11.66
C VAL A 54 16.41 17.44 -12.73
N GLU A 55 16.26 16.27 -13.36
CA GLU A 55 15.24 16.02 -14.39
C GLU A 55 13.82 15.97 -13.79
N ASN A 56 13.66 15.52 -12.54
CA ASN A 56 12.37 15.33 -11.89
C ASN A 56 12.28 16.08 -10.54
N PRO A 57 12.48 17.40 -10.47
CA PRO A 57 12.71 18.11 -9.21
C PRO A 57 11.49 18.18 -8.29
N ASN A 58 10.28 18.05 -8.84
CA ASN A 58 9.01 18.27 -8.12
C ASN A 58 8.28 16.97 -7.75
N SER A 59 8.79 15.81 -8.14
CA SER A 59 8.04 14.54 -8.03
C SER A 59 8.95 13.40 -7.56
N LEU A 60 8.75 12.97 -6.31
CA LEU A 60 9.42 11.77 -5.76
C LEU A 60 8.98 10.49 -6.49
N LEU A 61 7.73 10.47 -6.99
CA LEU A 61 7.23 9.35 -7.77
C LEU A 61 7.99 9.23 -9.10
N GLU A 62 8.19 10.35 -9.81
CA GLU A 62 8.96 10.35 -11.06
C GLU A 62 10.43 10.03 -10.79
N GLN A 63 11.03 10.55 -9.70
CA GLN A 63 12.40 10.20 -9.30
C GLN A 63 12.54 8.69 -9.03
N SER A 64 11.61 8.11 -8.27
CA SER A 64 11.60 6.68 -7.95
C SER A 64 11.37 5.82 -9.19
N SER A 65 10.48 6.24 -10.09
CA SER A 65 10.21 5.54 -11.35
C SER A 65 11.42 5.58 -12.29
N ALA A 66 12.05 6.75 -12.43
CA ALA A 66 13.25 6.93 -13.25
C ALA A 66 14.42 6.08 -12.74
N LEU A 67 14.61 6.01 -11.42
CA LEU A 67 15.57 5.11 -10.77
C LEU A 67 15.32 3.66 -11.18
N LEU A 68 14.10 3.17 -10.97
CA LEU A 68 13.76 1.78 -11.23
C LEU A 68 13.89 1.41 -12.72
N ASN A 69 13.53 2.32 -13.62
CA ASN A 69 13.67 2.10 -15.06
C ASN A 69 15.14 2.07 -15.51
N LEU A 70 15.95 3.03 -15.04
CA LEU A 70 17.38 3.09 -15.31
C LEU A 70 18.07 1.81 -14.84
N TRP A 71 17.78 1.39 -13.61
CA TRP A 71 18.37 0.20 -13.04
C TRP A 71 17.87 -1.10 -13.70
N ALA A 72 16.57 -1.21 -14.04
CA ALA A 72 16.02 -2.39 -14.70
C ALA A 72 16.66 -2.63 -16.09
N THR A 73 16.98 -1.54 -16.79
CA THR A 73 17.69 -1.58 -18.08
C THR A 73 19.12 -2.15 -17.94
N ARG A 74 19.77 -1.95 -16.80
CA ARG A 74 21.14 -2.43 -16.53
C ARG A 74 21.20 -3.91 -16.15
N GLU A 75 20.31 -4.38 -15.27
CA GLU A 75 20.47 -5.67 -14.59
C GLU A 75 19.70 -6.83 -15.26
N GLY A 76 18.73 -6.52 -16.14
CA GLY A 76 18.02 -7.51 -16.95
C GLY A 76 17.34 -8.60 -16.11
N LYS A 77 17.75 -9.87 -16.27
CA LYS A 77 17.11 -11.03 -15.60
C LYS A 77 17.37 -11.09 -14.08
N ARG A 78 18.48 -10.52 -13.59
CA ARG A 78 18.81 -10.52 -12.15
C ARG A 78 18.21 -9.36 -11.37
N ALA A 79 17.68 -8.37 -12.09
CA ALA A 79 17.07 -7.18 -11.51
C ALA A 79 16.23 -7.55 -10.26
N LYS A 80 15.22 -8.40 -10.44
CA LYS A 80 14.24 -8.66 -9.39
C LYS A 80 14.86 -9.05 -8.03
N SER A 81 15.81 -10.00 -7.96
CA SER A 81 16.36 -10.42 -6.64
C SER A 81 17.17 -9.32 -5.96
N ASP A 82 17.90 -8.55 -6.75
CA ASP A 82 18.82 -7.54 -6.25
C ASP A 82 18.03 -6.35 -5.68
N LEU A 83 16.88 -6.02 -6.28
CA LEU A 83 15.96 -5.01 -5.75
C LEU A 83 15.35 -5.38 -4.40
N TYR A 84 14.87 -6.62 -4.22
CA TYR A 84 14.35 -7.04 -2.91
C TYR A 84 15.45 -7.05 -1.86
N THR A 85 16.67 -7.41 -2.24
CA THR A 85 17.82 -7.39 -1.31
C THR A 85 18.17 -5.96 -0.93
N ALA A 86 18.27 -5.05 -1.90
CA ALA A 86 18.55 -3.64 -1.65
C ALA A 86 17.47 -2.98 -0.79
N LEU A 87 16.19 -3.28 -1.03
CA LEU A 87 15.08 -2.79 -0.18
C LEU A 87 15.20 -3.24 1.27
N LYS A 88 15.69 -4.47 1.53
CA LYS A 88 15.97 -4.93 2.90
C LYS A 88 17.14 -4.18 3.52
N ASN A 89 18.18 -3.90 2.75
CA ASN A 89 19.39 -3.23 3.23
C ASN A 89 19.15 -1.76 3.61
N ILE A 90 18.12 -1.13 3.03
CA ILE A 90 17.67 0.21 3.42
C ILE A 90 16.49 0.19 4.40
N ASP A 91 16.27 -0.94 5.08
CA ASP A 91 15.20 -1.15 6.07
C ASP A 91 13.76 -0.92 5.57
N ARG A 92 13.52 -0.99 4.25
CA ARG A 92 12.20 -0.85 3.61
C ARG A 92 11.47 -2.17 3.42
N MET A 93 11.42 -2.97 4.50
CA MET A 93 10.67 -4.24 4.52
C MET A 93 9.16 -4.03 4.39
N ASP A 94 8.64 -2.85 4.75
CA ASP A 94 7.25 -2.45 4.58
C ASP A 94 6.79 -2.61 3.12
N ILE A 95 7.61 -2.17 2.16
CA ILE A 95 7.29 -2.28 0.73
C ILE A 95 7.26 -3.75 0.31
N ILE A 96 8.25 -4.55 0.76
CA ILE A 96 8.35 -5.97 0.41
C ILE A 96 7.10 -6.73 0.91
N ASN A 97 6.72 -6.51 2.16
CA ASN A 97 5.53 -7.10 2.76
C ASN A 97 4.25 -6.72 2.00
N MET A 98 4.18 -5.50 1.44
CA MET A 98 3.04 -5.08 0.63
C MET A 98 2.97 -5.79 -0.73
N LEU A 99 4.12 -6.14 -1.31
CA LEU A 99 4.22 -6.86 -2.60
C LEU A 99 3.99 -8.38 -2.47
N GLU A 100 4.30 -8.94 -1.30
CA GLU A 100 4.07 -10.36 -0.96
C GLU A 100 2.69 -10.59 -0.34
N GLY A 101 2.19 -9.62 0.44
CA GLY A 101 0.88 -9.63 1.09
C GLY A 101 -0.30 -9.29 0.19
N GLN A 102 -0.09 -9.08 -1.10
CA GLN A 102 -1.15 -8.99 -2.11
C GLN A 102 -1.48 -10.42 -2.62
N PRO A 103 -2.53 -11.09 -2.11
CA PRO A 103 -3.01 -12.32 -2.72
C PRO A 103 -3.65 -11.94 -4.05
N HIS A 104 -2.91 -12.10 -5.15
CA HIS A 104 -3.41 -12.11 -6.54
C HIS A 104 -4.78 -11.44 -6.73
N GLN A 105 -4.91 -10.16 -6.40
CA GLN A 105 -6.15 -9.47 -6.69
C GLN A 105 -6.02 -9.00 -8.14
N PRO A 106 -6.86 -9.49 -9.08
CA PRO A 106 -7.02 -8.77 -10.32
C PRO A 106 -7.42 -7.35 -9.92
N ILE A 107 -6.77 -6.34 -10.50
CA ILE A 107 -7.15 -4.94 -10.36
C ILE A 107 -8.68 -4.87 -10.56
N ARG A 108 -9.41 -4.72 -9.46
CA ARG A 108 -10.76 -4.18 -9.43
C ARG A 108 -10.68 -2.96 -8.54
N GLN A 109 -10.28 -1.85 -9.17
CA GLN A 109 -10.68 -0.55 -8.69
C GLN A 109 -12.21 -0.52 -8.59
N GLY A 110 -12.69 0.01 -7.46
CA GLY A 110 -14.10 0.33 -7.24
C GLY A 110 -14.80 -0.64 -6.31
N SER A 111 -14.56 -0.47 -5.01
CA SER A 111 -15.56 -0.46 -3.93
C SER A 111 -14.95 -0.91 -2.62
N HIS A 112 -14.53 0.06 -1.81
CA HIS A 112 -14.50 -0.14 -0.35
C HIS A 112 -15.96 -0.05 0.14
N ASP A 113 -16.78 -1.01 -0.29
CA ASP A 113 -18.16 -1.14 0.12
C ASP A 113 -18.22 -1.58 1.58
N LEU A 114 -19.06 -0.88 2.32
CA LEU A 114 -19.28 -0.95 3.75
C LEU A 114 -19.75 -2.34 4.20
N ASN A 115 -18.84 -3.30 4.37
CA ASN A 115 -19.15 -4.60 4.97
C ASN A 115 -18.74 -4.66 6.45
N ARG A 116 -19.29 -3.74 7.26
CA ARG A 116 -19.44 -3.96 8.71
C ARG A 116 -20.90 -4.27 9.01
N ARG A 117 -21.42 -5.36 8.44
CA ARG A 117 -22.68 -5.94 8.88
C ARG A 117 -22.54 -7.45 9.06
N ARG A 118 -22.73 -7.83 10.33
CA ARG A 118 -23.25 -9.10 10.88
C ARG A 118 -22.22 -10.11 11.42
N HIS A 119 -22.10 -10.11 12.75
CA HIS A 119 -22.30 -11.29 13.59
C HIS A 119 -22.96 -10.79 14.90
N ASN A 120 -24.26 -11.06 15.09
CA ASN A 120 -24.84 -12.10 15.98
C ASN A 120 -24.59 -11.72 17.45
N GLU A 121 -25.58 -11.52 18.33
CA GLU A 121 -26.64 -12.48 18.62
C GLU A 121 -27.97 -11.81 19.06
N ARG A 122 -29.00 -12.63 18.93
CA ARG A 122 -30.41 -12.40 19.12
C ARG A 122 -30.77 -12.97 20.48
N ASP A 123 -30.86 -12.15 21.52
CA ASP A 123 -31.53 -12.54 22.77
C ASP A 123 -32.48 -11.43 23.25
N HIS A 124 -33.75 -11.63 22.91
CA HIS A 124 -34.92 -11.59 23.78
C HIS A 124 -35.16 -10.36 24.69
N LEU A 125 -36.21 -9.61 24.34
CA LEU A 125 -36.78 -8.49 25.10
C LEU A 125 -37.54 -8.96 26.36
N SER A 126 -37.22 -8.30 27.48
CA SER A 126 -38.06 -7.87 28.63
C SER A 126 -38.57 -8.92 29.64
N PRO A 127 -38.59 -8.58 30.96
CA PRO A 127 -39.68 -7.75 31.51
C PRO A 127 -39.30 -6.70 32.58
N GLY A 128 -39.98 -5.55 32.54
CA GLY A 128 -40.76 -4.95 33.65
C GLY A 128 -40.13 -4.41 34.95
N ILE A 129 -40.60 -3.20 35.33
CA ILE A 129 -40.81 -2.62 36.69
C ILE A 129 -39.55 -2.32 37.56
N THR A 130 -39.28 -1.16 38.19
CA THR A 130 -40.07 -0.01 38.68
C THR A 130 -39.17 1.25 38.88
N ASN A 131 -39.78 2.45 38.87
CA ASN A 131 -39.52 3.64 39.73
C ASN A 131 -38.05 4.15 39.88
N GLY A 132 -37.61 5.32 39.39
CA GLY A 132 -38.18 6.67 39.46
C GLY A 132 -37.48 7.49 40.55
N LYS A 133 -36.49 8.35 40.22
CA LYS A 133 -36.05 9.57 40.95
C LYS A 133 -35.31 10.55 40.04
N ASP A 134 -35.60 11.82 40.30
CA ASP A 134 -35.25 13.09 39.65
C ASP A 134 -33.76 13.53 39.81
N SER A 135 -33.41 14.61 39.09
CA SER A 135 -32.30 15.56 39.32
C SER A 135 -31.03 15.43 38.46
N THR A 136 -30.98 16.26 37.42
CA THR A 136 -29.91 17.23 37.10
C THR A 136 -28.49 16.97 37.66
N CYS A 137 -27.50 16.78 36.78
CA CYS A 137 -26.22 17.48 36.91
C CYS A 137 -25.59 17.73 35.53
N ILE A 138 -25.63 19.02 35.18
CA ILE A 138 -24.89 19.68 34.12
C ILE A 138 -23.42 19.75 34.54
N GLN A 139 -22.52 19.51 33.57
CA GLN A 139 -21.16 20.06 33.44
C GLN A 139 -20.14 19.79 34.56
N GLN A 140 -18.92 19.47 34.08
CA GLN A 140 -17.60 19.79 34.65
C GLN A 140 -16.92 18.73 35.53
N CYS A 141 -15.82 18.17 35.02
CA CYS A 141 -14.49 18.08 35.65
C CYS A 141 -13.46 17.63 34.60
N GLY A 142 -12.56 18.53 34.16
CA GLY A 142 -11.25 18.15 33.56
C GLY A 142 -10.25 17.79 34.69
N PRO A 143 -8.91 17.77 34.48
CA PRO A 143 -8.13 18.16 33.29
C PRO A 143 -7.05 17.11 32.87
N PHE A 144 -6.66 17.11 31.58
CA PHE A 144 -5.41 16.45 31.13
C PHE A 144 -4.22 17.38 31.37
N PRO A 145 -3.07 16.90 31.90
CA PRO A 145 -1.89 17.74 32.07
C PRO A 145 -1.12 17.83 30.75
N LEU A 146 -0.91 19.06 30.28
CA LEU A 146 0.11 19.36 29.28
C LEU A 146 1.48 19.30 29.97
N CYS A 147 2.30 18.32 29.59
CA CYS A 147 3.71 18.28 29.98
C CYS A 147 4.47 19.35 29.21
N LEU A 148 4.85 20.43 29.89
CA LEU A 148 5.84 21.40 29.45
C LEU A 148 7.21 20.94 30.01
N MET A 149 8.21 20.83 29.14
CA MET A 149 9.61 20.49 29.44
C MET A 149 10.50 21.69 29.06
N PRO A 150 11.74 21.75 29.58
CA PRO A 150 12.27 22.82 30.44
C PRO A 150 12.74 24.10 29.72
#